data_AF-A0A9P0KYC2-F1
#
_entry.id   AF-A0A9P0KYC2-F1
#
_cell.length_a   1.000
_cell.length_b   1.000
_cell.length_c   1.000
_cell.angle_alpha   90.00
_cell.angle_beta   90.00
_cell.angle_gamma   90.00
#
_symmetry.space_group_name_H-M   'P 1'
#
loop_
_entity.id
_entity.type
_entity.pdbx_description
1 polymer ?
#
loop_
_entity_poly.entity_id
_entity_poly.type
_entity_poly.pdbx_seq_one_letter_code
_entity_poly.pdbx_strand_id
1 'polypeptide(L)' 'MNCFIPKQSAEIVTMYIENRRSVVLTQRAYRRKYRGKQPPSDNTIRDREHTSSTTKTFQ' A
#
# COMPACT_ATOMS: atom_id res chain seq x y z
N MET A 1 11.24 -8.05 6.48
CA MET A 1 9.87 -7.53 6.26
C MET A 1 9.89 -6.03 6.51
N ASN A 2 9.51 -5.21 5.54
CA ASN A 2 9.41 -3.76 5.74
C ASN A 2 8.25 -3.47 6.70
N CYS A 3 8.55 -2.98 7.91
CA CYS A 3 7.55 -2.60 8.90
C CYS A 3 7.00 -1.21 8.54
N PHE A 4 5.81 -1.16 7.94
CA PHE A 4 5.12 0.10 7.70
C PHE A 4 4.17 0.38 8.86
N ILE A 5 4.19 1.61 9.34
CA ILE A 5 3.26 2.10 10.37
C ILE A 5 1.83 1.99 9.81
N PRO A 6 0.79 1.70 10.63
CA PRO A 6 -0.59 1.56 10.15
C PRO A 6 -1.06 2.69 9.21
N LYS A 7 -0.69 3.94 9.51
CA LYS A 7 -0.97 5.09 8.64
C LYS A 7 -0.33 4.97 7.25
N GLN A 8 0.93 4.56 7.17
CA GLN A 8 1.62 4.35 5.89
C GLN A 8 1.02 3.17 5.12
N SER A 9 0.60 2.13 5.83
CA SER A 9 -0.09 0.97 5.23
C SER A 9 -1.40 1.38 4.57
N ALA A 10 -2.23 2.17 5.25
CA ALA A 10 -3.47 2.70 4.68
C ALA A 10 -3.21 3.56 3.44
N GLU A 11 -2.22 4.45 3.50
CA GLU A 11 -1.86 5.29 2.35
C GLU A 11 -1.38 4.47 1.14
N ILE A 12 -0.65 3.38 1.36
CA ILE A 12 -0.22 2.47 0.28
C ILE A 12 -1.43 1.81 -0.39
N VAL A 13 -2.40 1.36 0.39
CA VAL A 13 -3.64 0.75 -0.14
C VAL A 13 -4.46 1.79 -0.91
N THR A 14 -4.61 3.00 -0.38
CA THR A 14 -5.28 4.09 -1.11
C THR A 14 -4.60 4.38 -2.44
N MET A 15 -3.28 4.55 -2.44
CA MET A 15 -2.50 4.74 -3.68
C MET A 15 -2.65 3.56 -4.64
N TYR A 16 -2.78 2.33 -4.14
CA TYR A 16 -3.01 1.16 -4.99
C TYR A 16 -4.38 1.19 -5.66
N ILE A 17 -5.43 1.52 -4.92
CA ILE A 17 -6.80 1.65 -5.45
C ILE A 17 -6.87 2.78 -6.49
N GLU A 18 -6.34 3.97 -6.18
CA GLU A 18 -6.32 5.14 -7.08
C GLU A 18 -5.58 4.86 -8.38
N ASN A 19 -4.51 4.06 -8.31
CA ASN A 19 -3.72 3.65 -9.47
C ASN A 19 -4.32 2.42 -10.20
N ARG A 20 -5.63 2.18 -10.05
CA ARG A 20 -6.34 1.04 -10.66
C ARG A 20 -5.68 -0.31 -10.35
N ARG A 21 -5.20 -0.47 -9.12
CA ARG A 21 -4.48 -1.67 -8.65
C ARG A 21 -3.20 -1.98 -9.44
N SER A 22 -2.53 -0.98 -9.97
CA SER A 22 -1.22 -1.15 -10.64
C SER A 22 -0.06 -0.99 -9.66
N VAL A 23 0.63 -2.09 -9.37
CA VAL A 23 1.82 -2.13 -8.49
C VAL A 23 2.89 -1.13 -8.92
N VAL A 24 3.21 -1.08 -10.21
CA VAL A 24 4.26 -0.22 -10.75
C VAL A 24 3.93 1.26 -10.53
N LEU A 25 2.67 1.65 -10.78
CA LEU A 25 2.21 3.02 -10.55
C LEU A 25 2.20 3.37 -9.07
N THR A 26 1.75 2.45 -8.21
CA THR A 26 1.78 2.63 -6.74
C THR A 26 3.19 2.80 -6.22
N GLN A 27 4.15 1.99 -6.67
CA GLN A 27 5.56 2.13 -6.29
C GLN A 27 6.15 3.45 -6.78
N ARG A 28 5.78 3.89 -7.99
CA ARG A 28 6.21 5.19 -8.54
C ARG A 28 5.64 6.36 -7.72
N ALA A 29 4.36 6.33 -7.40
CA ALA A 29 3.70 7.32 -6.54
C ALA A 29 4.33 7.34 -5.14
N TYR A 30 4.59 6.15 -4.57
CA TYR A 30 5.25 6.00 -3.28
C TYR A 30 6.64 6.65 -3.29
N ARG A 31 7.49 6.36 -4.28
CA ARG A 31 8.83 6.96 -4.41
C ARG A 31 8.80 8.49 -4.53
N ARG A 32 7.77 9.05 -5.19
CA ARG A 32 7.57 10.50 -5.28
C ARG A 32 7.22 11.12 -3.93
N LYS A 33 6.33 10.47 -3.17
CA LYS A 33 5.84 10.95 -1.86
C LYS A 33 6.87 10.75 -0.75
N TYR A 34 7.55 9.60 -0.75
CA TYR A 34 8.50 9.16 0.26
C TYR A 34 9.91 9.05 -0.33
N ARG A 35 10.55 10.19 -0.57
CA ARG A 35 11.93 10.23 -1.09
C ARG A 35 12.89 9.50 -0.14
N GLY A 36 13.79 8.71 -0.73
CA GLY A 36 14.79 7.94 0.03
C GLY A 36 14.26 6.69 0.73
N LYS A 37 12.95 6.40 0.67
CA LYS A 37 12.37 5.16 1.20
C LYS A 37 12.19 4.12 0.10
N GLN A 38 12.40 2.87 0.48
CA GLN A 38 12.15 1.75 -0.42
C GLN A 38 10.63 1.55 -0.56
N PRO A 39 10.10 1.41 -1.80
CA PRO A 39 8.68 1.20 -2.00
C PRO A 39 8.23 -0.19 -1.50
N PRO A 40 6.93 -0.36 -1.23
CA PRO A 40 6.38 -1.66 -0.88
C PRO A 40 6.51 -2.66 -2.04
N SER A 41 6.79 -3.91 -1.69
CA SER A 41 6.77 -5.04 -2.63
C SER A 41 5.34 -5.39 -3.02
N ASP A 42 5.14 -6.09 -4.15
CA ASP A 42 3.82 -6.51 -4.62
C ASP A 42 3.05 -7.29 -3.54
N ASN A 43 3.68 -8.33 -2.97
CA ASN A 43 3.10 -9.12 -1.88
C ASN A 43 2.65 -8.24 -0.71
N THR A 44 3.47 -7.25 -0.32
CA THR A 44 3.11 -6.31 0.75
C THR A 44 1.89 -5.45 0.41
N ILE A 45 1.71 -5.07 -0.86
CA ILE A 45 0.55 -4.28 -1.31
C ILE A 45 -0.71 -5.15 -1.27
N ARG A 46 -0.62 -6.38 -1.81
CA ARG A 46 -1.73 -7.33 -1.86
C ARG A 46 -2.18 -7.82 -0.48
N ASP A 47 -1.24 -8.19 0.39
CA ASP A 47 -1.53 -8.60 1.78
C ASP A 47 -2.24 -7.49 2.56
N ARG A 48 -1.89 -6.23 2.27
CA ARG A 48 -2.55 -5.07 2.89
C ARG A 48 -3.93 -4.77 2.35
N GLU A 49 -4.15 -4.92 1.06
CA GLU A 49 -5.50 -4.82 0.50
C GLU A 49 -6.41 -5.89 1.12
N HIS A 50 -5.92 -7.13 1.24
CA HIS A 50 -6.67 -8.22 1.83
C HIS A 50 -7.02 -7.94 3.31
N THR A 51 -6.03 -7.57 4.12
CA THR A 51 -6.26 -7.25 5.54
C THR A 51 -7.17 -6.03 5.74
N SER A 52 -7.05 -5.01 4.89
CA SER A 52 -7.94 -3.83 4.90
C SER A 52 -9.39 -4.20 4.55
N SER A 53 -9.58 -5.18 3.65
CA SER A 53 -10.89 -5.71 3.28
C SER A 53 -11.51 -6.52 4.41
N THR A 54 -10.72 -7.33 5.12
CA THR A 54 -11.20 -8.13 6.26
C THR A 54 -11.64 -7.26 7.43
N THR A 55 -10.95 -6.14 7.71
CA THR A 55 -11.34 -5.22 8.79
C THR A 55 -12.62 -4.43 8.52
N LYS A 56 -13.09 -4.34 7.27
CA LYS A 56 -14.38 -3.69 6.94
C LYS A 56 -15.60 -4.60 7.10
N THR A 57 -15.41 -5.91 7.23
CA THR A 57 -16.50 -6.89 7.30
C THR A 57 -16.98 -7.17 8.73
N PHE A 58 -16.29 -6.63 9.74
CA PHE A 58 -16.61 -6.83 11.17
C PHE A 58 -17.15 -5.57 11.88
N GLN A 59 -17.67 -4.59 11.13
CA GLN A 59 -18.42 -3.46 11.70
C GLN A 59 -19.92 -3.65 11.57
#